data_AF-M1ZYY1-F1
#
_entry.id   AF-M1ZYY1-F1
#
_cell.length_a   1.000
_cell.length_b   1.000
_cell.length_c   1.000
_cell.angle_alpha   90.00
_cell.angle_beta   90.00
_cell.angle_gamma   90.00
#
_symmetry.space_group_name_H-M   'P 1'
#
loop_
_entity.id
_entity.type
_entity.pdbx_description
1 polymer ?
#
loop_
_entity_poly.entity_id
_entity_poly.type
_entity_poly.pdbx_seq_one_letter_code
_entity_poly.pdbx_strand_id
1 'polypeptide(L)'
;MVVISIILVLASFLVPKLTAYKDKAKDTKAINTGKQIQVAAINSYNENSETFNSNNLKEDIETFTGITVDSASESKVEKAVDIAYTSDNENYIVQIDLEGNNYTVKKNSKTIFPK
;
A
#
# COMPACT_ATOMS: atom_id res chain seq x y z
N MET A 1 15.56 17.52 -40.19
CA MET A 1 15.59 18.59 -39.17
C MET A 1 14.19 18.86 -38.60
N VAL A 2 13.22 19.33 -39.41
CA VAL A 2 11.86 19.69 -38.94
C VAL A 2 11.14 18.58 -38.18
N VAL A 3 11.18 17.33 -38.67
CA VAL A 3 10.52 16.19 -38.02
C VAL A 3 11.07 15.93 -36.61
N ILE A 4 12.40 15.99 -36.44
CA ILE A 4 13.06 15.79 -35.14
C ILE A 4 12.66 16.91 -34.18
N SER A 5 12.59 18.15 -34.67
CA SER A 5 12.14 19.30 -33.87
C SER A 5 10.70 19.13 -33.36
N ILE A 6 9.78 18.67 -34.21
CA ILE A 6 8.38 18.43 -33.81
C ILE A 6 8.28 17.32 -32.76
N ILE A 7 9.06 16.23 -32.91
CA ILE A 7 9.09 15.13 -31.93
C ILE A 7 9.58 15.60 -30.57
N LEU A 8 10.64 16.43 -30.53
CA LEU A 8 11.19 16.95 -29.27
C LEU A 8 10.19 17.87 -28.56
N VAL A 9 9.50 18.73 -29.31
CA VAL A 9 8.45 19.61 -28.75
C VAL A 9 7.32 18.77 -28.16
N LEU A 10 6.81 17.76 -28.88
CA LEU A 10 5.79 16.86 -28.34
C LEU A 10 6.29 16.12 -27.09
N ALA A 11 7.49 15.55 -27.13
CA ALA A 11 8.06 14.82 -26.01
C ALA A 11 8.13 15.70 -24.75
N SER A 12 8.50 16.98 -24.90
CA SER A 12 8.57 17.92 -23.77
C SER A 12 7.23 18.12 -23.04
N PHE A 13 6.10 18.03 -23.76
CA PHE A 13 4.76 18.12 -23.18
C PHE A 13 4.24 16.79 -22.63
N LEU A 14 4.60 15.67 -23.25
CA LEU A 14 4.10 14.35 -22.87
C LEU A 14 4.81 13.77 -21.63
N VAL A 15 6.13 13.98 -21.51
CA VAL A 15 6.93 13.37 -20.43
C VAL A 15 6.39 13.73 -19.02
N PRO A 16 6.08 14.99 -18.69
CA PRO A 16 5.57 15.33 -17.35
C PRO A 16 4.23 14.65 -17.03
N LYS A 17 3.32 14.59 -18.02
CA LYS A 17 2.00 13.94 -17.86
C LYS A 17 2.15 12.43 -17.69
N LEU A 18 3.02 11.80 -18.47
CA LEU A 18 3.31 10.38 -18.35
C LEU A 18 3.86 10.03 -16.98
N THR A 19 4.79 10.83 -16.44
CA THR A 19 5.32 10.67 -15.09
C THR A 19 4.21 10.75 -14.04
N ALA A 20 3.35 11.78 -14.12
CA ALA A 20 2.23 11.93 -13.19
C ALA A 20 1.23 10.75 -13.25
N TYR A 21 0.98 10.18 -14.43
CA TYR A 21 0.13 8.99 -14.54
C TYR A 21 0.80 7.74 -13.99
N LYS A 22 2.11 7.58 -14.21
CA LYS A 22 2.88 6.49 -13.64
C LYS A 22 2.85 6.54 -12.11
N ASP A 23 3.00 7.72 -11.52
CA ASP A 23 2.95 7.88 -10.06
C ASP A 23 1.57 7.54 -9.50
N LYS A 24 0.48 7.96 -10.18
CA LYS A 24 -0.87 7.55 -9.80
C LYS A 24 -1.10 6.04 -9.90
N ALA A 25 -0.52 5.39 -10.92
CA ALA A 25 -0.63 3.95 -11.09
C ALA A 25 0.11 3.20 -9.96
N LYS A 26 1.31 3.67 -9.58
CA LYS A 26 2.04 3.16 -8.41
C LYS A 26 1.25 3.31 -7.13
N ASP A 27 0.71 4.50 -6.86
CA ASP A 27 -0.12 4.74 -5.67
C ASP A 27 -1.34 3.80 -5.67
N THR A 28 -1.99 3.61 -6.82
CA THR A 28 -3.15 2.70 -6.95
C THR A 28 -2.77 1.25 -6.68
N LYS A 29 -1.62 0.80 -7.19
CA LYS A 29 -1.10 -0.54 -6.92
C LYS A 29 -0.81 -0.71 -5.43
N ALA A 30 -0.13 0.25 -4.81
CA ALA A 30 0.14 0.23 -3.38
C ALA A 30 -1.14 0.20 -2.55
N ILE A 31 -2.17 0.96 -2.92
CA ILE A 31 -3.48 0.94 -2.25
C ILE A 31 -4.15 -0.43 -2.37
N ASN A 32 -4.11 -1.06 -3.55
CA ASN A 32 -4.69 -2.38 -3.77
C ASN A 32 -3.92 -3.48 -3.03
N THR A 33 -2.59 -3.38 -2.95
CA THR A 33 -1.76 -4.22 -2.09
C THR A 33 -2.15 -4.06 -0.62
N GLY A 34 -2.28 -2.81 -0.14
CA GLY A 34 -2.74 -2.53 1.22
C GLY A 34 -4.12 -3.12 1.53
N LYS A 35 -5.04 -3.09 0.56
CA LYS A 35 -6.36 -3.73 0.69
C LYS A 35 -6.27 -5.26 0.80
N GLN A 36 -5.39 -5.92 0.03
CA GLN A 36 -5.18 -7.36 0.16
C GLN A 36 -4.62 -7.72 1.53
N ILE A 37 -3.64 -6.93 2.00
CA ILE A 37 -3.07 -7.06 3.35
C ILE A 37 -4.15 -6.85 4.42
N GLN A 38 -5.05 -5.87 4.26
CA GLN A 38 -6.18 -5.64 5.17
C GLN A 38 -7.06 -6.90 5.28
N VAL A 39 -7.48 -7.46 4.16
CA VAL A 39 -8.36 -8.64 4.15
C VAL A 39 -7.67 -9.82 4.84
N ALA A 40 -6.40 -10.06 4.53
CA ALA A 40 -5.63 -11.12 5.19
C ALA A 40 -5.46 -10.86 6.69
N ALA A 41 -5.23 -9.61 7.09
CA ALA A 41 -5.05 -9.25 8.49
C ALA A 41 -6.34 -9.41 9.30
N ILE A 42 -7.49 -9.01 8.76
CA ILE A 42 -8.79 -9.18 9.41
C ILE A 42 -9.14 -10.67 9.52
N ASN A 43 -8.86 -11.46 8.48
CA ASN A 43 -9.07 -12.91 8.53
C ASN A 43 -8.21 -13.56 9.61
N SER A 44 -6.90 -13.24 9.65
CA SER A 44 -5.99 -13.71 10.69
C SER A 44 -6.46 -13.31 12.10
N TYR A 45 -6.94 -12.08 12.28
CA TYR A 45 -7.50 -11.62 13.57
C TYR A 45 -8.73 -12.42 13.99
N ASN A 46 -9.66 -12.65 13.06
CA ASN A 46 -10.88 -13.42 13.33
C ASN A 46 -10.59 -14.90 13.62
N GLU A 47 -9.64 -15.51 12.91
CA GLU A 47 -9.23 -16.91 13.12
C GLU A 47 -8.49 -17.09 14.45
N ASN A 48 -7.75 -16.08 14.91
CA ASN A 48 -7.02 -16.09 16.18
C ASN A 48 -7.85 -15.59 17.37
N SER A 49 -9.17 -15.79 17.37
CA SER A 49 -10.07 -15.41 18.48
C SER A 49 -9.93 -13.93 18.89
N GLU A 50 -9.83 -13.03 17.91
CA GLU A 50 -9.74 -11.58 18.12
C GLU A 50 -8.51 -11.16 18.95
N THR A 51 -7.44 -11.97 18.90
CA THR A 51 -6.18 -11.65 19.58
C THR A 51 -5.12 -11.25 18.56
N PHE A 52 -4.51 -10.08 18.77
CA PHE A 52 -3.38 -9.66 17.96
C PHE A 52 -2.13 -10.50 18.27
N ASN A 53 -1.57 -11.13 17.23
CA ASN A 53 -0.26 -11.76 17.29
C ASN A 53 0.55 -11.35 16.06
N SER A 54 1.56 -10.51 16.29
CA SER A 54 2.40 -9.94 15.23
C SER A 54 3.13 -10.96 14.37
N ASN A 55 3.56 -12.10 14.92
CA ASN A 55 4.33 -13.09 14.18
C ASN A 55 3.42 -13.91 13.28
N ASN A 56 2.28 -14.38 13.82
CA ASN A 56 1.28 -15.11 13.06
C ASN A 56 0.70 -14.23 11.95
N LEU A 57 0.39 -12.97 12.26
CA LEU A 57 -0.18 -12.03 11.30
C LEU A 57 0.71 -11.87 10.06
N LYS A 58 2.03 -11.75 10.25
CA LYS A 58 2.98 -11.64 9.14
C LYS A 58 2.98 -12.90 8.27
N GLU A 59 3.06 -14.08 8.89
CA GLU A 59 3.07 -15.36 8.19
C GLU A 59 1.76 -15.61 7.44
N ASP A 60 0.63 -15.25 8.05
CA ASP A 60 -0.70 -15.36 7.46
C ASP A 60 -0.81 -14.45 6.23
N ILE A 61 -0.40 -13.18 6.34
CA ILE A 61 -0.43 -12.26 5.19
C ILE A 61 0.44 -12.79 4.04
N GLU A 62 1.66 -13.23 4.33
CA GLU A 62 2.57 -13.77 3.32
C GLU A 62 1.97 -15.02 2.65
N THR A 63 1.32 -15.89 3.42
CA THR A 63 0.69 -17.12 2.92
C THR A 63 -0.57 -16.82 2.09
N PHE A 64 -1.43 -15.91 2.55
CA PHE A 64 -2.71 -15.61 1.91
C PHE A 64 -2.56 -14.73 0.68
N THR A 65 -1.62 -13.79 0.67
CA THR A 65 -1.50 -12.80 -0.43
C THR A 65 -0.24 -12.97 -1.26
N GLY A 66 0.74 -13.76 -0.81
CA GLY A 66 2.05 -13.88 -1.46
C GLY A 66 2.88 -12.60 -1.41
N ILE A 67 2.55 -11.67 -0.51
CA ILE A 67 3.20 -10.36 -0.40
C ILE A 67 4.09 -10.38 0.84
N THR A 68 5.39 -10.17 0.66
CA THR A 68 6.33 -9.99 1.76
C THR A 68 6.05 -8.67 2.48
N VAL A 69 5.88 -8.76 3.79
CA VAL A 69 5.70 -7.59 4.66
C VAL A 69 6.97 -7.34 5.48
N ASP A 70 7.36 -6.07 5.55
CA ASP A 70 8.59 -5.65 6.22
C ASP A 70 8.42 -5.75 7.74
N SER A 71 7.25 -5.33 8.25
CA SER A 71 6.89 -5.45 9.67
C SER A 71 5.38 -5.41 9.87
N ALA A 72 4.92 -5.97 10.99
CA ALA A 72 3.58 -5.81 11.52
C ALA A 72 3.70 -5.37 12.98
N SER A 73 2.90 -4.41 13.42
CA SER A 73 2.96 -3.89 14.79
C SER A 73 1.62 -3.31 15.22
N GLU A 74 1.36 -3.30 16.52
CA GLU A 74 0.21 -2.56 17.06
C GLU A 74 0.34 -1.08 16.72
N SER A 75 -0.73 -0.49 16.21
CA SER A 75 -0.81 0.93 15.95
C SER A 75 -0.94 1.70 17.26
N LYS A 76 -0.63 3.00 17.24
CA LYS A 76 -0.93 3.91 18.36
C LYS A 76 -2.43 4.17 18.53
N VAL A 77 -3.24 3.76 17.55
CA VAL A 77 -4.70 3.80 17.59
C VAL A 77 -5.20 2.50 18.18
N GLU A 78 -6.15 2.60 19.11
CA GLU A 78 -6.74 1.46 19.82
C GLU A 78 -7.30 0.44 18.81
N LYS A 79 -6.96 -0.85 18.99
CA LYS A 79 -7.37 -1.98 18.13
C LYS A 79 -7.08 -1.80 16.63
N ALA A 80 -5.97 -1.12 16.32
CA ALA A 80 -5.47 -1.02 14.96
C ALA A 80 -4.05 -1.58 14.84
N VAL A 81 -3.68 -1.97 13.63
CA VAL A 81 -2.37 -2.54 13.29
C VAL A 81 -1.73 -1.77 12.16
N ASP A 82 -0.45 -1.46 12.32
CA ASP A 82 0.40 -0.86 11.30
C ASP A 82 1.26 -1.95 10.64
N ILE A 83 1.10 -2.11 9.33
CA ILE A 83 1.84 -3.09 8.53
C ILE A 83 2.65 -2.34 7.47
N ALA A 84 3.96 -2.51 7.53
CA ALA A 84 4.89 -1.95 6.55
C ALA A 84 5.10 -2.93 5.39
N TYR A 85 5.06 -2.42 4.16
CA TYR A 85 5.27 -3.21 2.96
C TYR A 85 5.89 -2.36 1.85
N THR A 86 6.53 -3.05 0.90
CA THR A 86 7.18 -2.41 -0.25
C THR A 86 6.36 -2.64 -1.53
N SER A 87 6.16 -1.60 -2.33
CA SER A 87 5.54 -1.68 -3.65
C SER A 87 6.25 -0.76 -4.64
N ASP A 88 6.64 -1.29 -5.81
CA ASP A 88 7.39 -0.55 -6.85
C ASP A 88 8.62 0.23 -6.32
N ASN A 89 9.37 -0.41 -5.41
CA ASN A 89 10.57 0.09 -4.74
C ASN A 89 10.33 1.30 -3.81
N GLU A 90 9.09 1.48 -3.36
CA GLU A 90 8.73 2.48 -2.37
C GLU A 90 8.08 1.80 -1.15
N ASN A 91 8.32 2.38 0.03
CA ASN A 91 7.83 1.86 1.29
C ASN A 91 6.49 2.51 1.65
N TYR A 92 5.56 1.68 2.08
CA TYR A 92 4.21 2.07 2.47
C TYR A 92 3.88 1.49 3.84
N ILE A 93 2.96 2.15 4.54
CA ILE A 93 2.36 1.63 5.76
C ILE A 93 0.86 1.58 5.55
N VAL A 94 0.27 0.40 5.75
CA VAL A 94 -1.17 0.23 5.86
C VAL A 94 -1.53 0.11 7.34
N GLN A 95 -2.34 1.06 7.82
CA GLN A 95 -2.94 1.02 9.13
C GLN A 95 -4.34 0.43 8.99
N ILE A 96 -4.64 -0.66 9.69
CA ILE A 96 -5.91 -1.39 9.60
C ILE A 96 -6.60 -1.30 10.94
N ASP A 97 -7.83 -0.84 10.93
CA ASP A 97 -8.76 -0.93 12.06
C ASP A 97 -9.40 -2.32 12.06
N LEU A 98 -9.08 -3.12 13.08
CA LEU A 98 -9.51 -4.51 13.17
C LEU A 98 -11.00 -4.66 13.49
N GLU A 99 -11.63 -3.63 14.07
CA GLU A 99 -13.08 -3.65 14.38
C GLU A 99 -13.90 -2.91 13.33
N GLY A 100 -13.41 -1.75 12.88
CA GLY A 100 -14.12 -0.87 11.94
C GLY A 100 -14.00 -1.28 10.48
N ASN A 101 -13.21 -2.31 10.15
CA ASN A 101 -12.92 -2.75 8.78
C ASN A 101 -12.46 -1.61 7.85
N ASN A 102 -11.82 -0.60 8.44
CA ASN A 102 -11.28 0.54 7.73
C ASN A 102 -9.77 0.38 7.58
N TYR A 103 -9.20 0.95 6.53
CA TYR A 103 -7.75 0.98 6.36
C TYR A 103 -7.29 2.31 5.81
N THR A 104 -6.08 2.70 6.22
CA THR A 104 -5.40 3.91 5.80
C THR A 104 -4.05 3.54 5.22
N VAL A 105 -3.74 3.97 4.00
CA VAL A 105 -2.42 3.76 3.38
C VAL A 105 -1.64 5.07 3.42
N LYS A 106 -0.43 5.01 3.94
CA LYS A 106 0.49 6.14 4.09
C LYS A 106 1.76 5.91 3.27
N LYS A 107 2.21 6.96 2.59
CA LYS A 107 3.49 7.04 1.88
C LYS A 107 4.27 8.23 2.45
N ASN A 108 5.46 8.02 3.01
CA ASN A 108 6.29 9.08 3.59
C ASN A 108 5.52 10.02 4.54
N SER A 109 4.73 9.48 5.47
CA SER A 109 3.85 10.22 6.39
C SER A 109 2.64 10.93 5.78
N LYS A 110 2.46 10.87 4.45
CA LYS A 110 1.27 11.39 3.78
C LYS A 110 0.25 10.27 3.56
N THR A 111 -0.97 10.48 4.02
CA THR A 111 -2.09 9.59 3.69
C THR A 111 -2.40 9.68 2.19
N ILE A 112 -2.35 8.54 1.51
CA ILE A 112 -2.74 8.41 0.10
C ILE A 112 -4.12 7.75 -0.06
N PHE A 113 -4.61 7.10 1.00
CA PHE A 113 -5.94 6.51 1.09
C PHE A 113 -6.40 6.42 2.56
N PRO A 114 -7.66 6.71 2.90
CA PRO A 114 -8.67 7.34 2.04
C PRO A 114 -8.25 8.77 1.66
N LYS A 115 -8.72 9.26 0.51
CA LYS A 115 -8.40 10.62 0.00
C LYS A 115 -9.33 11.67 0.57
#